data_AF-A0A653DJS3-F1
#
_entry.id   AF-A0A653DJS3-F1
#
_cell.length_a   1.000
_cell.length_b   1.000
_cell.length_c   1.000
_cell.angle_alpha   90.00
_cell.angle_beta   90.00
_cell.angle_gamma   90.00
#
_symmetry.space_group_name_H-M   'P 1'
#
loop_
_entity.id
_entity.type
_entity.pdbx_description
1 polymer ?
#
loop_
_entity_poly.entity_id
_entity_poly.type
_entity_poly.pdbx_seq_one_letter_code
_entity_poly.pdbx_strand_id
1 'polypeptide(L)' 'MTSFYKDVLEAGELAKLAYYNDIVVGAVCCRIDISEKSRRLYIMTLGCLYPYRKLGIGTMMVQHVLNFVEQDGNFDSIFL' A
#
# COMPACT_ATOMS: atom_id res chain seq x y z
N MET A 1 -5.12 21.40 -2.53
CA MET A 1 -5.07 19.93 -2.64
C MET A 1 -3.92 19.46 -1.77
N THR A 2 -4.23 18.71 -0.71
CA THR A 2 -3.31 18.28 0.37
C THR A 2 -2.12 17.50 -0.20
N SER A 3 -0.95 17.59 0.44
CA SER A 3 0.30 16.93 -0.02
C SER A 3 0.13 15.43 -0.28
N PHE A 4 -0.64 14.73 0.57
CA PHE A 4 -0.87 13.28 0.46
C PHE A 4 -1.29 12.80 -0.94
N TYR A 5 -2.30 13.42 -1.56
CA TYR A 5 -2.80 12.94 -2.86
C TYR A 5 -1.81 13.21 -4.00
N LYS A 6 -0.96 14.24 -3.87
CA LYS A 6 0.14 14.46 -4.82
C LYS A 6 1.19 13.37 -4.66
N ASP A 7 1.57 13.08 -3.43
CA ASP A 7 2.55 12.03 -3.12
C ASP A 7 2.08 10.65 -3.64
N VAL A 8 0.78 10.34 -3.52
CA VAL A 8 0.19 9.09 -4.02
C VAL A 8 0.25 8.98 -5.55
N LEU A 9 0.11 10.09 -6.28
CA LEU A 9 0.23 10.07 -7.75
C LEU A 9 1.66 9.76 -8.21
N GLU A 10 2.66 10.09 -7.39
CA GLU A 10 4.08 9.84 -7.65
C GLU A 10 4.59 8.53 -7.03
N ALA A 11 3.78 7.87 -6.20
CA ALA A 11 4.19 6.70 -5.41
C ALA A 11 4.38 5.40 -6.22
N GLY A 12 3.89 5.34 -7.46
CA GLY A 12 4.07 4.19 -8.35
C GLY A 12 3.55 2.88 -7.74
N GLU A 13 4.42 1.87 -7.61
CA GLU A 13 4.05 0.56 -7.05
C GLU A 13 3.62 0.58 -5.58
N LEU A 14 3.95 1.66 -4.85
CA LEU A 14 3.57 1.86 -3.46
C LEU A 14 2.12 2.31 -3.29
N ALA A 15 1.43 2.68 -4.37
CA ALA A 15 0.02 3.03 -4.35
C ALA A 15 -0.76 2.23 -5.39
N LYS A 16 -1.72 1.42 -4.94
CA LYS A 16 -2.56 0.60 -5.82
C LYS A 16 -4.02 0.67 -5.46
N LEU A 17 -4.85 0.62 -6.49
CA LEU A 17 -6.29 0.44 -6.39
C LEU A 17 -6.64 -1.04 -6.56
N ALA A 18 -7.54 -1.53 -5.72
CA ALA A 18 -8.11 -2.85 -5.85
C ALA A 18 -9.45 -2.77 -6.60
N TYR A 19 -9.54 -3.56 -7.67
CA TYR A 19 -10.73 -3.65 -8.51
C TYR A 19 -11.47 -4.95 -8.25
N TYR A 20 -12.80 -4.86 -8.24
CA TYR A 20 -13.70 -6.02 -8.23
C TYR A 20 -14.83 -5.74 -9.22
N ASN A 21 -14.96 -6.59 -10.25
CA ASN A 21 -15.87 -6.37 -11.38
C ASN A 21 -15.75 -4.94 -11.97
N ASP A 22 -14.52 -4.54 -12.28
CA ASP A 22 -14.17 -3.23 -12.87
C ASP A 22 -14.51 -1.99 -12.03
N ILE A 23 -14.94 -2.17 -10.79
CA ILE A 23 -15.20 -1.10 -9.83
C ILE A 23 -14.04 -1.02 -8.83
N VAL A 24 -13.58 0.20 -8.53
CA VAL A 24 -12.61 0.43 -7.45
C VAL A 24 -13.30 0.20 -6.11
N VAL A 25 -12.82 -0.79 -5.36
CA VAL A 25 -13.41 -1.21 -4.09
C VAL A 25 -12.44 -1.14 -2.93
N GLY A 26 -11.17 -0.83 -3.18
CA GLY A 26 -10.17 -0.65 -2.13
C GLY A 26 -8.91 0.03 -2.65
N ALA A 27 -8.03 0.38 -1.72
CA ALA A 27 -6.74 0.95 -2.03
C ALA A 27 -5.72 0.61 -0.93
N VAL A 28 -4.46 0.56 -1.34
CA VAL A 28 -3.31 0.57 -0.44
C VAL A 28 -2.38 1.70 -0.87
N CYS A 29 -1.90 2.48 0.09
CA CYS A 29 -0.91 3.53 -0.14
C CYS A 29 0.20 3.38 0.89
N CYS A 30 1.43 3.26 0.42
CA CYS A 30 2.63 3.11 1.23
C CYS A 30 3.60 4.26 0.99
N ARG A 31 4.49 4.48 1.96
CA ARG A 31 5.60 5.43 1.87
C ARG A 31 6.85 4.76 2.40
N ILE A 32 7.98 5.02 1.75
CA ILE A 32 9.29 4.65 2.28
C ILE A 32 9.66 5.67 3.35
N ASP A 33 9.78 5.22 4.59
CA ASP A 33 10.26 6.02 5.71
C ASP A 33 11.74 5.69 5.96
N ILE A 34 12.60 6.70 5.79
CA ILE A 34 14.03 6.60 6.08
C ILE A 34 14.31 7.47 7.31
N SER A 35 14.42 6.81 8.45
CA SER A 35 14.60 7.45 9.76
C SER A 35 15.66 6.72 10.56
N GLU A 36 16.58 7.44 11.21
CA GLU A 36 17.57 6.87 12.14
C GLU A 36 18.39 5.68 11.58
N LYS A 37 18.72 5.72 10.29
CA LYS A 37 19.40 4.64 9.54
C LYS A 37 18.56 3.38 9.28
N SER A 38 17.28 3.38 9.62
CA SER A 38 16.35 2.33 9.23
C SER A 38 15.55 2.75 8.00
N ARG A 39 15.44 1.85 7.02
CA ARG A 39 14.58 1.97 5.84
C ARG A 39 13.37 1.07 6.04
N ARG A 40 12.23 1.69 6.31
CA ARG A 40 10.98 0.99 6.66
C ARG A 40 9.91 1.32 5.65
N LEU A 41 9.00 0.38 5.42
CA LEU A 41 7.83 0.63 4.61
C LEU A 41 6.62 0.94 5.50
N TYR A 42 6.17 2.19 5.45
CA TYR A 42 4.98 2.65 6.17
C TYR A 42 3.75 2.50 5.29
N ILE A 43 2.82 1.63 5.69
CA ILE A 43 1.49 1.57 5.08
C ILE A 43 0.69 2.73 5.66
N MET A 44 0.37 3.74 4.85
CA MET A 44 -0.38 4.92 5.30
C MET A 44 -1.87 4.63 5.36
N THR A 45 -2.36 3.93 4.33
CA THR A 45 -3.76 3.53 4.23
C THR A 45 -3.84 2.14 3.64
N LEU A 46 -4.72 1.32 4.21
CA LEU A 46 -5.09 0.03 3.66
C LEU A 46 -6.57 -0.20 3.96
N GLY A 47 -7.37 -0.34 2.93
CA GLY A 47 -8.81 -0.49 3.13
C GLY A 47 -9.56 -0.92 1.90
N CYS A 48 -10.72 -1.52 2.15
CA CYS A 48 -11.74 -1.78 1.14
C CYS A 48 -13.12 -1.36 1.67
N LEU A 49 -14.02 -1.08 0.73
CA LEU A 49 -15.41 -0.77 0.98
C LEU A 49 -16.06 -1.91 1.76
N TYR A 50 -16.92 -1.56 2.73
CA TYR A 50 -17.56 -2.50 3.64
C TYR A 50 -18.19 -3.73 2.95
N PRO A 51 -18.95 -3.59 1.84
CA PRO A 51 -19.57 -4.72 1.15
C PRO A 51 -18.58 -5.74 0.56
N TYR A 52 -17.32 -5.34 0.35
CA TYR A 52 -16.29 -6.17 -0.29
C TYR A 52 -15.26 -6.72 0.70
N ARG A 53 -15.50 -6.54 2.01
CA ARG A 53 -14.68 -7.16 3.06
C ARG A 53 -14.85 -8.68 3.05
N LYS A 54 -13.84 -9.40 3.55
CA LYS A 54 -13.79 -10.88 3.62
C LYS A 54 -13.84 -11.60 2.26
N LEU A 55 -13.58 -10.89 1.16
CA LEU A 55 -13.43 -11.46 -0.18
C LEU A 55 -11.95 -11.64 -0.61
N GLY A 56 -11.01 -11.57 0.34
CA GLY A 56 -9.56 -11.69 0.04
C GLY A 56 -8.89 -10.44 -0.52
N ILE A 57 -9.63 -9.34 -0.75
CA ILE A 57 -9.08 -8.09 -1.32
C ILE A 57 -7.98 -7.49 -0.44
N GLY A 58 -8.20 -7.46 0.87
CA GLY A 58 -7.18 -6.99 1.82
C GLY A 58 -5.91 -7.84 1.75
N THR A 59 -6.06 -9.17 1.71
CA THR A 59 -4.94 -10.11 1.56
C THR A 59 -4.17 -9.87 0.27
N MET A 60 -4.86 -9.66 -0.85
CA MET A 60 -4.23 -9.34 -2.14
C MET A 60 -3.40 -8.06 -2.07
N MET A 61 -3.94 -6.99 -1.47
CA MET A 61 -3.20 -5.73 -1.31
C MET A 61 -1.98 -5.87 -0.38
N VAL A 62 -2.11 -6.59 0.74
CA VAL A 62 -0.96 -6.86 1.63
C VAL A 62 0.08 -7.70 0.91
N GLN A 63 -0.32 -8.72 0.16
CA GLN A 63 0.62 -9.57 -0.58
C GLN A 63 1.38 -8.78 -1.64
N HIS A 64 0.73 -7.84 -2.34
CA HIS A 64 1.40 -6.90 -3.24
C HIS A 64 2.52 -6.13 -2.54
N VAL A 65 2.23 -5.58 -1.35
CA VAL A 65 3.21 -4.84 -0.55
C VAL A 65 4.36 -5.74 -0.08
N LEU A 66 4.07 -6.96 0.39
CA LEU A 66 5.08 -7.93 0.81
C LEU A 66 6.00 -8.32 -0.36
N ASN A 67 5.44 -8.60 -1.53
CA ASN A 67 6.21 -8.94 -2.72
C ASN A 67 7.11 -7.78 -3.17
N PHE A 68 6.61 -6.54 -3.10
CA PHE A 68 7.41 -5.34 -3.39
C PHE A 68 8.62 -5.24 -2.47
N VAL A 69 8.43 -5.45 -1.16
CA VAL A 69 9.51 -5.42 -0.16
C VAL A 69 10.52 -6.54 -0.38
N GLU A 70 10.05 -7.76 -0.67
CA GLU A 70 10.90 -8.90 -0.95
C GLU A 70 11.76 -8.70 -2.21
N GLN A 71 11.19 -8.10 -3.26
CA GLN A 71 11.90 -7.79 -4.51
C GLN A 71 12.94 -6.68 -4.35
N ASP A 72 12.64 -5.65 -3.55
CA ASP A 72 13.58 -4.56 -3.27
C ASP A 72 14.74 -5.04 -2.37
N GLY A 73 14.45 -5.90 -1.39
CA GLY A 73 15.46 -6.57 -0.55
C GLY A 73 16.18 -5.68 0.47
N ASN A 74 15.83 -4.39 0.56
CA ASN A 74 16.51 -3.42 1.42
C ASN A 74 15.56 -2.69 2.38
N PHE A 75 14.62 -3.41 3.00
CA PHE A 75 13.75 -2.89 4.05
C PHE A 75 13.97 -3.63 5.36
N ASP A 76 14.04 -2.91 6.47
CA ASP A 76 14.21 -3.49 7.80
C ASP A 76 12.89 -4.01 8.38
N SER A 77 11.78 -3.33 8.06
CA SER A 77 10.44 -3.67 8.57
C SER A 77 9.32 -2.97 7.79
N ILE A 78 8.10 -3.46 8.01
CA ILE A 78 6.85 -2.89 7.52
C ILE A 78 5.99 -2.53 8.74
N PHE A 79 5.36 -1.36 8.74
CA PHE A 79 4.48 -0.91 9.82
C PHE A 79 3.28 -0.11 9.28
N LEU A 80 2.25 0.06 10.12
CA LEU A 80 0.99 0.76 9.85
C LEU A 80 0.65 1.65 11.05
#